data_AF-A0A7V0ZM31-F1
#
_entry.id   AF-A0A7V0ZM31-F1
#
_cell.length_a   1.000
_cell.length_b   1.000
_cell.length_c   1.000
_cell.angle_alpha   90.00
_cell.angle_beta   90.00
_cell.angle_gamma   90.00
#
_symmetry.space_group_name_H-M   'P 1'
#
loop_
_entity.id
_entity.type
_entity.pdbx_description
1 polymer ?
#
loop_
_entity_poly.entity_id
_entity_poly.type
_entity_poly.pdbx_seq_one_letter_code
_entity_poly.pdbx_strand_id
1 'polypeptide(L)'
;RESLAGLEQIGFDGYAIGGLSVGEPKDEMMAVLEVLQPLLPQDKPRYLMGVGTPADLLEGVRMGIDMFDCVLPTRNARNGNIFTSRGVLKLRNARHKTSTAPLDEECSCYTCDNFSRAYLHHLDKCNEILGSQLNTIHNLHFYQQHMAGIRLAIEKQRLDEFAGQIYQQQARGV
;
A
#
# COMPACT_ATOMS: atom_id res chain seq x y z
N ARG A 1 -21.55 9.06 -13.19
CA ARG A 1 -21.65 9.78 -14.48
C ARG A 1 -22.19 11.19 -14.28
N GLU A 2 -23.41 11.36 -13.77
CA GLU A 2 -23.98 12.69 -13.46
C GLU A 2 -23.07 13.54 -12.57
N SER A 3 -22.57 12.98 -11.47
CA SER A 3 -21.65 13.67 -10.56
C SER A 3 -20.36 14.15 -11.27
N LEU A 4 -19.77 13.32 -12.12
CA LEU A 4 -18.56 13.70 -12.88
C LEU A 4 -18.84 14.85 -13.84
N ALA A 5 -19.95 14.78 -14.60
CA ALA A 5 -20.32 15.84 -15.53
C ALA A 5 -20.51 17.19 -14.81
N GLY A 6 -21.11 17.19 -13.62
CA GLY A 6 -21.22 18.39 -12.79
C GLY A 6 -19.85 18.95 -12.36
N LEU A 7 -18.90 18.09 -11.98
CA LEU A 7 -17.54 18.51 -11.60
C LEU A 7 -16.74 19.04 -12.81
N GLU A 8 -16.93 18.45 -14.00
CA GLU A 8 -16.28 18.91 -15.24
C GLU A 8 -16.78 20.28 -15.69
N GLN A 9 -18.08 20.57 -15.53
CA GLN A 9 -18.64 21.89 -15.81
C GLN A 9 -18.06 22.99 -14.92
N ILE A 10 -17.69 22.65 -13.68
CA ILE A 10 -17.06 23.59 -12.75
C ILE A 10 -15.57 23.79 -13.10
N GLY A 11 -14.88 22.71 -13.46
CA GLY A 11 -13.48 22.73 -13.90
C GLY A 11 -12.49 22.80 -12.72
N PHE A 12 -12.09 21.63 -12.22
CA PHE A 12 -11.11 21.51 -11.12
C PHE A 12 -9.71 21.15 -11.64
N ASP A 13 -8.71 21.30 -10.76
CA ASP A 13 -7.32 20.93 -11.05
C ASP A 13 -7.08 19.41 -11.04
N GLY A 14 -7.97 18.64 -10.39
CA GLY A 14 -7.92 17.19 -10.29
C GLY A 14 -9.26 16.63 -9.81
N TYR A 15 -9.46 15.32 -10.00
CA TYR A 15 -10.74 14.66 -9.74
C TYR A 15 -10.56 13.52 -8.75
N ALA A 16 -11.19 13.66 -7.58
CA ALA A 16 -11.18 12.63 -6.56
C ALA A 16 -12.36 11.67 -6.75
N ILE A 17 -12.10 10.38 -6.51
CA ILE A 17 -13.10 9.32 -6.44
C ILE A 17 -13.32 9.03 -4.96
N GLY A 18 -14.40 9.61 -4.42
CA GLY A 18 -14.87 9.35 -3.06
C GLY A 18 -16.00 8.32 -3.03
N GLY A 19 -16.36 7.87 -1.83
CA GLY A 19 -17.46 6.92 -1.62
C GLY A 19 -17.13 5.47 -1.96
N LEU A 20 -15.87 5.18 -2.25
CA LEU A 20 -15.31 3.83 -2.36
C LEU A 20 -14.48 3.51 -1.10
N SER A 21 -14.27 2.23 -0.82
CA SER A 21 -13.63 1.69 0.37
C SER A 21 -14.39 1.94 1.69
N VAL A 22 -15.72 1.97 1.63
CA VAL A 22 -16.60 2.19 2.80
C VAL A 22 -17.22 0.90 3.33
N GLY A 23 -16.88 -0.25 2.75
CA GLY A 23 -17.30 -1.58 3.19
C GLY A 23 -17.83 -2.46 2.06
N GLU A 24 -17.83 -1.96 0.82
CA GLU A 24 -18.22 -2.71 -0.35
C GLU A 24 -17.22 -3.83 -0.70
N PRO A 25 -17.67 -4.90 -1.37
CA PRO A 25 -16.80 -5.91 -1.93
C PRO A 25 -15.74 -5.34 -2.89
N LYS A 26 -14.57 -5.99 -2.93
CA LYS A 26 -13.44 -5.52 -3.73
C LYS A 26 -13.76 -5.46 -5.23
N ASP A 27 -14.48 -6.43 -5.73
CA ASP A 27 -14.96 -6.53 -7.12
C ASP A 27 -15.92 -5.40 -7.48
N GLU A 28 -16.81 -4.98 -6.56
CA GLU A 28 -17.67 -3.81 -6.78
C GLU A 28 -16.85 -2.52 -6.89
N MET A 29 -15.88 -2.33 -5.99
CA MET A 29 -14.97 -1.19 -6.04
C MET A 29 -14.22 -1.13 -7.40
N MET A 30 -13.74 -2.28 -7.88
CA MET A 30 -13.02 -2.38 -9.17
C MET A 30 -13.94 -2.14 -10.37
N ALA A 31 -15.18 -2.64 -10.34
CA ALA A 31 -16.16 -2.38 -11.40
C ALA A 31 -16.51 -0.90 -11.53
N VAL A 32 -16.58 -0.16 -10.41
CA VAL A 32 -16.79 1.29 -10.44
C VAL A 32 -15.59 2.00 -11.09
N LEU A 33 -14.37 1.61 -10.73
CA LEU A 33 -13.16 2.20 -11.31
C LEU A 33 -13.05 1.94 -12.83
N GLU A 34 -13.39 0.74 -13.29
CA GLU A 34 -13.41 0.38 -14.72
C GLU A 34 -14.38 1.29 -15.51
N VAL A 35 -15.55 1.59 -14.95
CA VAL A 35 -16.52 2.49 -15.58
C VAL A 35 -16.04 3.95 -15.58
N LEU A 36 -15.34 4.39 -14.54
CA LEU A 36 -14.88 5.77 -14.39
C LEU A 36 -13.61 6.07 -15.19
N GLN A 37 -12.71 5.10 -15.35
CA GLN A 37 -11.42 5.26 -16.01
C GLN A 37 -11.49 5.99 -17.37
N PRO A 38 -12.35 5.59 -18.33
CA PRO A 38 -12.41 6.28 -19.63
C PRO A 38 -13.14 7.62 -19.57
N LEU A 39 -13.87 7.90 -18.50
CA LEU A 39 -14.68 9.12 -18.36
C LEU A 39 -13.91 10.25 -17.68
N LEU A 40 -12.97 9.94 -16.80
CA LEU A 40 -12.20 10.95 -16.07
C LEU A 40 -11.25 11.70 -17.03
N PRO A 41 -11.14 13.04 -16.91
CA PRO A 41 -10.18 13.83 -17.69
C PRO A 41 -8.78 13.23 -17.64
N GLN A 42 -8.14 13.11 -18.81
CA GLN A 42 -6.81 12.48 -18.93
C GLN A 42 -5.66 13.44 -18.63
N ASP A 43 -5.92 14.74 -18.70
CA ASP A 43 -4.96 15.82 -18.44
C ASP A 43 -4.97 16.30 -16.98
N LYS A 44 -5.70 15.60 -16.10
CA LYS A 44 -5.91 15.96 -14.69
C LYS A 44 -5.61 14.78 -13.77
N PRO A 45 -4.97 15.00 -12.61
CA PRO A 45 -4.73 13.93 -11.64
C PRO A 45 -6.03 13.32 -11.10
N ARG A 46 -5.99 12.00 -10.90
CA ARG A 46 -7.11 11.20 -10.39
C ARG A 46 -6.76 10.63 -9.03
N TYR A 47 -7.56 10.96 -8.02
CA TYR A 47 -7.26 10.64 -6.62
C TYR A 47 -8.28 9.64 -6.05
N LEU A 48 -7.83 8.44 -5.70
CA LEU A 48 -8.68 7.45 -5.03
C LEU A 48 -8.56 7.59 -3.51
N MET A 49 -9.64 8.01 -2.86
CA MET A 49 -9.64 8.37 -1.45
C MET A 49 -9.83 7.15 -0.54
N GLY A 50 -9.02 7.04 0.51
CA GLY A 50 -9.17 6.06 1.60
C GLY A 50 -8.78 4.62 1.29
N VAL A 51 -8.38 4.33 0.05
CA VAL A 51 -7.95 3.00 -0.41
C VAL A 51 -6.44 2.84 -0.21
N GLY A 52 -5.98 1.65 0.20
CA GLY A 52 -4.54 1.45 0.07
C GLY A 52 -3.93 0.20 0.67
N THR A 53 -4.46 -1.01 0.48
CA THR A 53 -3.53 -2.15 0.57
C THR A 53 -2.53 -2.10 -0.59
N PRO A 54 -1.33 -2.70 -0.49
CA PRO A 54 -0.36 -2.66 -1.58
C PRO A 54 -0.88 -3.18 -2.93
N ALA A 55 -1.77 -4.19 -2.90
CA ALA A 55 -2.45 -4.70 -4.08
C ALA A 55 -3.45 -3.66 -4.64
N ASP A 56 -4.21 -2.99 -3.77
CA ASP A 56 -5.16 -1.95 -4.22
C ASP A 56 -4.46 -0.78 -4.90
N LEU A 57 -3.29 -0.37 -4.40
CA LEU A 57 -2.49 0.69 -5.00
C LEU A 57 -2.05 0.30 -6.42
N LEU A 58 -1.53 -0.91 -6.58
CA LEU A 58 -1.06 -1.42 -7.87
C LEU A 58 -2.21 -1.52 -8.88
N GLU A 59 -3.34 -2.11 -8.47
CA GLU A 59 -4.51 -2.25 -9.33
C GLU A 59 -5.17 -0.91 -9.65
N GLY A 60 -5.25 0.01 -8.67
CA GLY A 60 -5.73 1.36 -8.90
C GLY A 60 -4.89 2.10 -9.95
N VAL A 61 -3.55 1.97 -9.89
CA VAL A 61 -2.67 2.55 -10.89
C VAL A 61 -2.87 1.91 -12.28
N ARG A 62 -3.08 0.59 -12.37
CA ARG A 62 -3.43 -0.09 -13.64
C ARG A 62 -4.77 0.42 -14.20
N MET A 63 -5.67 0.90 -13.33
CA MET A 63 -6.93 1.55 -13.68
C MET A 63 -6.80 3.07 -13.87
N GLY A 64 -5.59 3.62 -13.89
CA GLY A 64 -5.32 5.02 -14.19
C GLY A 64 -5.58 5.98 -13.03
N ILE A 65 -5.43 5.53 -11.79
CA ILE A 65 -5.39 6.37 -10.59
C ILE A 65 -3.96 6.86 -10.32
N ASP A 66 -3.82 8.12 -9.94
CA ASP A 66 -2.53 8.79 -9.76
C ASP A 66 -2.19 9.03 -8.28
N MET A 67 -3.20 9.20 -7.43
CA MET A 67 -3.03 9.56 -6.03
C MET A 67 -3.85 8.64 -5.11
N PHE A 68 -3.34 8.40 -3.91
CA PHE A 68 -3.94 7.55 -2.89
C PHE A 68 -3.64 8.09 -1.49
N ASP A 69 -4.53 7.81 -0.54
CA ASP A 69 -4.29 8.01 0.88
C ASP A 69 -4.85 6.82 1.67
N CYS A 70 -4.15 6.41 2.72
CA CYS A 70 -4.68 5.43 3.64
C CYS A 70 -3.97 5.44 4.99
N VAL A 71 -4.74 5.17 6.05
CA VAL A 71 -4.20 4.95 7.41
C VAL A 71 -3.59 3.57 7.59
N LEU A 72 -3.84 2.62 6.67
CA LEU A 72 -3.41 1.22 6.74
C LEU A 72 -1.95 1.03 7.16
N PRO A 73 -0.93 1.63 6.50
CA PRO A 73 0.47 1.40 6.85
C PRO A 73 0.78 1.72 8.32
N THR A 74 0.30 2.86 8.81
CA THR A 74 0.59 3.30 10.18
C THR A 74 -0.27 2.55 11.22
N ARG A 75 -1.56 2.35 10.94
CA ARG A 75 -2.47 1.63 11.85
C ARG A 75 -2.06 0.16 12.00
N ASN A 76 -1.66 -0.50 10.92
CA ASN A 76 -1.23 -1.89 10.96
C ASN A 76 0.12 -2.06 11.68
N ALA A 77 1.06 -1.14 11.44
CA ALA A 77 2.36 -1.15 12.13
C ALA A 77 2.21 -1.15 13.66
N ARG A 78 1.37 -0.26 14.19
CA ARG A 78 1.08 -0.15 15.63
C ARG A 78 0.37 -1.38 16.20
N ASN A 79 -0.28 -2.17 15.35
CA ASN A 79 -0.97 -3.41 15.72
C ASN A 79 -0.17 -4.68 15.38
N GLY A 80 1.12 -4.53 15.03
CA GLY A 80 2.02 -5.66 14.76
C GLY A 80 1.79 -6.37 13.41
N ASN A 81 1.09 -5.73 12.48
CA ASN A 81 0.95 -6.19 11.09
C ASN A 81 1.90 -5.40 10.20
N ILE A 82 2.93 -6.07 9.69
CA ILE A 82 4.06 -5.45 8.99
C ILE A 82 4.02 -5.84 7.51
N PHE A 83 4.08 -4.87 6.61
CA PHE A 83 4.12 -5.14 5.17
C PHE A 83 5.55 -5.47 4.73
N THR A 84 5.72 -6.53 3.92
CA THR A 84 7.01 -7.00 3.41
C THR A 84 6.87 -7.40 1.94
N SER A 85 7.99 -7.56 1.24
CA SER A 85 8.10 -8.10 -0.12
C SER A 85 7.38 -9.45 -0.27
N ARG A 86 7.35 -10.26 0.80
CA ARG A 86 6.70 -11.59 0.83
C ARG A 86 5.30 -11.58 1.47
N GLY A 87 4.66 -10.41 1.59
CA GLY A 87 3.33 -10.26 2.16
C GLY A 87 3.32 -9.74 3.60
N VAL A 88 2.25 -10.01 4.35
CA VAL A 88 2.06 -9.43 5.70
C VAL A 88 2.69 -10.31 6.78
N LEU A 89 3.69 -9.77 7.46
CA LEU A 89 4.31 -10.37 8.65
C LEU A 89 3.48 -10.02 9.89
N LYS A 90 3.02 -11.05 10.61
CA LYS A 90 2.34 -10.90 11.91
C LYS A 90 3.37 -10.97 13.04
N LEU A 91 3.86 -9.81 13.49
CA LEU A 91 5.01 -9.69 14.38
C LEU A 91 4.81 -10.44 15.71
N ARG A 92 3.58 -10.45 16.22
CA ARG A 92 3.18 -11.10 17.48
C ARG A 92 3.31 -12.63 17.47
N ASN A 93 3.42 -13.26 16.29
CA ASN A 93 3.53 -14.71 16.18
C ASN A 93 4.78 -15.23 16.92
N ALA A 94 4.62 -16.32 17.67
CA ALA A 94 5.68 -16.86 18.53
C ALA A 94 6.97 -17.23 17.78
N ARG A 95 6.89 -17.56 16.48
CA ARG A 95 8.05 -17.84 15.61
C ARG A 95 9.04 -16.67 15.50
N HIS A 96 8.60 -15.44 15.80
CA HIS A 96 9.45 -14.25 15.70
C HIS A 96 10.20 -13.91 16.99
N LYS A 97 9.86 -14.56 18.12
CA LYS A 97 10.45 -14.30 19.46
C LYS A 97 11.98 -14.33 19.50
N THR A 98 12.59 -15.20 18.70
CA THR A 98 14.04 -15.44 18.67
C THR A 98 14.64 -15.22 17.29
N SER A 99 13.86 -14.66 16.36
CA SER A 99 14.30 -14.44 14.99
C SER A 99 15.25 -13.24 14.92
N THR A 100 16.49 -13.48 14.50
CA THR A 100 17.52 -12.46 14.28
C THR A 100 17.40 -11.75 12.93
N ALA A 101 16.51 -12.23 12.05
CA ALA A 101 16.25 -11.64 10.75
C ALA A 101 15.58 -10.24 10.86
N PRO A 102 15.76 -9.36 9.86
CA PRO A 102 15.02 -8.10 9.78
C PRO A 102 13.53 -8.34 9.49
N LEU A 103 12.70 -7.30 9.53
CA LEU A 103 11.29 -7.42 9.14
C LEU A 103 11.15 -7.94 7.70
N ASP A 104 11.95 -7.41 6.78
CA ASP A 104 12.02 -7.77 5.37
C ASP A 104 13.48 -7.77 4.91
N GLU A 105 13.89 -8.81 4.18
CA GLU A 105 15.26 -8.97 3.68
C GLU A 105 15.55 -8.08 2.47
N GLU A 106 14.51 -7.58 1.80
CA GLU A 106 14.62 -6.70 0.63
C GLU A 106 14.46 -5.20 0.99
N CYS A 107 14.32 -4.87 2.28
CA CYS A 107 14.09 -3.50 2.76
C CYS A 107 15.36 -2.87 3.31
N SER A 108 15.60 -1.61 2.95
CA SER A 108 16.75 -0.78 3.38
C SER A 108 16.34 0.37 4.31
N CYS A 109 15.21 0.23 5.01
CA CYS A 109 14.80 1.23 5.99
C CYS A 109 15.63 1.11 7.27
N TYR A 110 15.72 2.20 8.03
CA TYR A 110 16.39 2.26 9.34
C TYR A 110 16.02 1.08 10.26
N THR A 111 14.74 0.68 10.26
CA THR A 111 14.28 -0.43 11.10
C THR A 111 14.89 -1.77 10.68
N CYS A 112 14.91 -2.08 9.38
CA CYS A 112 15.43 -3.34 8.87
C CYS A 112 16.96 -3.43 8.97
N ASP A 113 17.66 -2.32 8.81
CA ASP A 113 19.12 -2.30 8.89
C ASP A 113 19.65 -2.47 10.32
N ASN A 114 18.83 -2.19 11.34
CA ASN A 114 19.33 -2.01 12.72
C ASN A 114 18.68 -2.95 13.74
N PHE A 115 17.50 -3.51 13.45
CA PHE A 115 16.73 -4.27 14.44
C PHE A 115 16.21 -5.60 13.90
N SER A 116 16.22 -6.61 14.77
CA SER A 116 15.68 -7.93 14.47
C SER A 116 14.19 -8.02 14.76
N ARG A 117 13.52 -9.00 14.13
CA ARG A 117 12.15 -9.41 14.45
C ARG A 117 11.99 -9.73 15.94
N ALA A 118 12.97 -10.38 16.57
CA ALA A 118 12.96 -10.69 18.00
C ALA A 118 12.90 -9.43 18.87
N TYR A 119 13.73 -8.43 18.57
CA TYR A 119 13.75 -7.18 19.31
C TYR A 119 12.43 -6.42 19.16
N LEU A 120 11.92 -6.31 17.94
CA LEU A 120 10.64 -5.65 17.67
C LEU A 120 9.45 -6.39 18.30
N HIS A 121 9.48 -7.73 18.30
CA HIS A 121 8.50 -8.56 19.00
C HIS A 121 8.51 -8.32 20.51
N HIS A 122 9.70 -8.18 21.09
CA HIS A 122 9.86 -7.83 22.50
C HIS A 122 9.29 -6.45 22.81
N LEU A 123 9.61 -5.42 22.01
CA LEU A 123 9.09 -4.06 22.20
C LEU A 123 7.55 -4.03 22.12
N ASP A 124 6.95 -4.68 21.12
CA ASP A 124 5.49 -4.78 21.00
C ASP A 124 4.87 -5.50 22.20
N LYS A 125 5.47 -6.61 22.65
CA LYS A 125 5.00 -7.34 23.84
C LYS A 125 5.08 -6.51 25.13
N CYS A 126 6.09 -5.66 25.24
CA CYS A 126 6.26 -4.74 26.37
C CYS A 126 5.43 -3.46 26.26
N ASN A 127 4.68 -3.27 25.17
CA ASN A 127 3.93 -2.04 24.85
C ASN A 127 4.82 -0.78 24.80
N GLU A 128 6.06 -0.93 24.37
CA GLU A 128 7.00 0.18 24.21
C GLU A 128 6.67 0.99 22.96
N ILE A 129 6.55 2.31 23.10
CA ILE A 129 6.22 3.23 21.99
C ILE A 129 7.24 3.12 20.85
N LEU A 130 8.50 2.84 21.17
CA LEU A 130 9.56 2.65 20.19
C LEU A 130 9.22 1.54 19.18
N GLY A 131 8.58 0.45 19.61
CA GLY A 131 8.15 -0.62 18.71
C GLY A 131 7.15 -0.12 17.66
N SER A 132 6.19 0.70 18.09
CA SER A 132 5.23 1.35 17.20
C SER A 132 5.90 2.33 16.23
N GLN A 133 6.88 3.10 16.68
CA GLN A 133 7.63 4.04 15.85
C GLN A 133 8.44 3.32 14.77
N LEU A 134 9.25 2.32 15.15
CA LEU A 134 10.08 1.54 14.24
C LEU A 134 9.25 0.77 13.20
N ASN A 135 8.17 0.12 13.63
CA ASN A 135 7.27 -0.56 12.72
C ASN A 135 6.58 0.41 11.75
N THR A 136 6.27 1.63 12.20
CA THR A 136 5.63 2.66 11.34
C THR A 136 6.62 3.19 10.31
N ILE A 137 7.88 3.44 10.70
CA ILE A 137 8.96 3.80 9.78
C ILE A 137 9.07 2.75 8.67
N HIS A 138 9.10 1.47 9.03
CA HIS A 138 9.16 0.37 8.07
C HIS A 138 7.96 0.37 7.12
N ASN A 139 6.73 0.34 7.64
CA ASN A 139 5.54 0.25 6.79
C ASN A 139 5.39 1.47 5.84
N LEU A 140 5.73 2.68 6.30
CA LEU A 140 5.72 3.86 5.43
C LEU A 140 6.79 3.77 4.36
N HIS A 141 8.01 3.34 4.72
CA HIS A 141 9.08 3.13 3.75
C HIS A 141 8.69 2.09 2.70
N PHE A 142 8.10 0.96 3.12
CA PHE A 142 7.58 -0.06 2.21
C PHE A 142 6.60 0.52 1.19
N TYR A 143 5.63 1.34 1.62
CA TYR A 143 4.66 1.97 0.70
C TYR A 143 5.35 2.91 -0.30
N GLN A 144 6.32 3.69 0.16
CA GLN A 144 7.06 4.59 -0.72
C GLN A 144 7.90 3.84 -1.75
N GLN A 145 8.55 2.74 -1.35
CA GLN A 145 9.28 1.86 -2.27
C GLN A 145 8.34 1.18 -3.27
N HIS A 146 7.19 0.68 -2.81
CA HIS A 146 6.18 0.07 -3.68
C HIS A 146 5.70 1.05 -4.75
N MET A 147 5.35 2.28 -4.36
CA MET A 147 4.93 3.32 -5.31
C MET A 147 6.08 3.78 -6.21
N ALA A 148 7.33 3.80 -5.73
CA ALA A 148 8.50 4.08 -6.56
C ALA A 148 8.72 2.98 -7.62
N GLY A 149 8.59 1.71 -7.24
CA GLY A 149 8.64 0.57 -8.15
C GLY A 149 7.57 0.64 -9.23
N ILE A 150 6.34 0.99 -8.85
CA ILE A 150 5.22 1.19 -9.79
C ILE A 150 5.57 2.30 -10.81
N ARG A 151 6.03 3.47 -10.34
CA ARG A 151 6.42 4.57 -11.24
C ARG A 151 7.52 4.15 -12.22
N LEU A 152 8.55 3.46 -11.74
CA LEU A 152 9.65 2.95 -12.57
C LEU A 152 9.16 1.92 -13.61
N ALA A 153 8.21 1.06 -13.22
CA ALA A 153 7.62 0.08 -14.12
C ALA A 153 6.79 0.74 -15.23
N ILE A 154 6.05 1.81 -14.92
CA ILE A 154 5.35 2.63 -15.92
C ILE A 154 6.34 3.27 -16.89
N GLU A 155 7.38 3.94 -16.38
CA GLU A 155 8.41 4.60 -17.19
C GLU A 155 9.08 3.61 -18.16
N LYS A 156 9.30 2.37 -17.70
CA LYS A 156 9.90 1.29 -18.51
C LYS A 156 8.90 0.49 -19.34
N GLN A 157 7.62 0.84 -19.34
CA GLN A 157 6.54 0.12 -20.03
C GLN A 157 6.45 -1.37 -19.64
N ARG A 158 6.65 -1.68 -18.36
CA ARG A 158 6.66 -3.04 -17.78
C ARG A 158 5.75 -3.19 -16.56
N LEU A 159 4.67 -2.41 -16.48
CA LEU A 159 3.77 -2.42 -15.32
C LEU A 159 3.14 -3.80 -15.07
N ASP A 160 2.68 -4.50 -16.12
CA ASP A 160 2.08 -5.83 -15.96
C ASP A 160 3.10 -6.89 -15.53
N GLU A 161 4.34 -6.82 -16.03
CA GLU A 161 5.43 -7.70 -15.59
C GLU A 161 5.75 -7.46 -14.11
N PHE A 162 5.89 -6.18 -13.72
CA PHE A 162 6.12 -5.79 -12.35
C PHE A 162 4.99 -6.27 -11.42
N ALA A 163 3.73 -6.13 -11.85
CA ALA A 163 2.57 -6.63 -11.11
C ALA A 163 2.66 -8.15 -10.88
N GLY A 164 2.95 -8.91 -11.94
CA GLY A 164 3.15 -10.35 -11.86
C GLY A 164 4.27 -10.74 -10.88
N GLN A 165 5.38 -10.01 -10.87
CA GLN A 165 6.49 -10.25 -9.94
C GLN A 165 6.08 -10.01 -8.49
N ILE A 166 5.38 -8.90 -8.19
CA ILE A 166 4.86 -8.61 -6.85
C ILE A 166 3.91 -9.71 -6.37
N TYR A 167 2.98 -10.15 -7.22
CA TYR A 167 2.04 -11.22 -6.87
C TYR A 167 2.76 -12.55 -6.58
N GLN A 168 3.75 -12.90 -7.39
CA GLN A 168 4.56 -14.10 -7.16
C GLN A 168 5.38 -14.02 -5.87
N GLN A 169 5.99 -12.87 -5.57
CA GLN A 169 6.75 -12.67 -4.34
C GLN A 169 5.84 -12.77 -3.11
N GLN A 170 4.67 -12.11 -3.13
CA GLN A 170 3.72 -12.16 -2.03
C GLN A 170 3.14 -13.57 -1.81
N ALA A 171 2.94 -14.34 -2.87
CA ALA A 171 2.47 -15.72 -2.77
C ALA A 171 3.46 -16.66 -2.07
N ARG A 172 4.76 -16.32 -2.00
CA ARG A 172 5.77 -17.11 -1.25
C ARG A 172 5.54 -17.07 0.25
N GLY A 173 4.93 -16.00 0.76
CA GLY A 173 4.66 -15.83 2.19
C GLY A 173 5.90 -15.47 3.02
N VAL A 174 5.61 -15.00 4.24
CA VAL A 174 6.61 -14.51 5.20
C VAL A 174 7.29 -15.61 5.99
#